data_AF-A0A2V4C812-F1
#
_entry.id   AF-A0A2V4C812-F1
#
_cell.length_a   1.000
_cell.length_b   1.000
_cell.length_c   1.000
_cell.angle_alpha   90.00
_cell.angle_beta   90.00
_cell.angle_gamma   90.00
#
_symmetry.space_group_name_H-M   'P 1'
#
loop_
_entity.id
_entity.type
_entity.pdbx_description
1 polymer ?
#
loop_
_entity_poly.entity_id
_entity_poly.type
_entity_poly.pdbx_seq_one_letter_code
_entity_poly.pdbx_strand_id
1 'polypeptide(L)'
;MEEQLSNAIISGDLEFLKTYINEGNDFNHITLVAPDRYGKKPLELAVLAQINYKGSAEITKLILENSNAESQAEVLLNFASEDSYLEKMKVLLESGIPVDLAYNNQTALQRATGNRNLKMVHLLLEHGADPNKSGEYGSAFEKAKTIHYEPAYQEMMTTFINGKTSSPYDFVNKDEVISQLKNWIYALLNLAKNNKNQTFYVIAIDGMRLIANSEEEFKITLKKYQRKFPRKYRLEEEIKSLKFNTGDFSFHEIQIQTDNLNTNLDLDLSFLEKRENENRIKKDLLFEGLLKNKALFTSEMNTTDDFKIIKKGHVY
;
A
#
# COMPACT_ATOMS: atom_id res chain seq x y z
N MET A 1 26.31 18.36 13.50
CA MET A 1 26.74 17.30 12.57
C MET A 1 25.54 16.56 12.00
N GLU A 2 24.71 15.88 12.81
CA GLU A 2 23.51 15.16 12.31
C GLU A 2 22.54 16.04 11.51
N GLU A 3 22.22 17.24 12.01
CA GLU A 3 21.35 18.19 11.27
C GLU A 3 21.97 18.66 9.94
N GLN A 4 23.29 18.88 9.92
CA GLN A 4 24.01 19.25 8.69
C GLN A 4 24.00 18.08 7.69
N LEU A 5 24.16 16.84 8.18
CA LEU A 5 24.11 15.64 7.35
C LEU A 5 22.70 15.39 6.80
N SER A 6 21.66 15.51 7.63
CA SER A 6 20.27 15.50 7.18
C SER A 6 20.04 16.52 6.07
N ASN A 7 20.47 17.77 6.29
CA ASN A 7 20.29 18.86 5.33
C ASN A 7 21.05 18.60 4.03
N ALA A 8 22.28 18.09 4.08
CA ALA A 8 23.06 17.72 2.91
C ALA A 8 22.33 16.66 2.06
N ILE A 9 21.81 15.60 2.71
CA ILE A 9 21.04 14.55 2.03
C ILE A 9 19.77 15.11 1.38
N ILE A 10 19.01 15.92 2.12
CA ILE A 10 17.72 16.48 1.68
C ILE A 10 17.91 17.51 0.55
N SER A 11 18.95 18.34 0.65
CA SER A 11 19.22 19.43 -0.30
C SER A 11 19.99 19.00 -1.54
N GLY A 12 20.55 17.77 -1.54
CA GLY A 12 21.33 17.26 -2.66
C GLY A 12 22.81 17.66 -2.65
N ASP A 13 23.37 17.98 -1.48
CA ASP A 13 24.77 18.42 -1.35
C ASP A 13 25.74 17.22 -1.39
N LEU A 14 25.96 16.72 -2.61
CA LEU A 14 26.82 15.58 -2.87
C LEU A 14 28.29 15.83 -2.46
N GLU A 15 28.79 17.05 -2.64
CA GLU A 15 30.19 17.38 -2.33
C GLU A 15 30.44 17.39 -0.83
N PHE A 16 29.49 17.87 -0.03
CA PHE A 16 29.54 17.72 1.43
C PHE A 16 29.58 16.23 1.82
N LEU A 17 28.73 15.39 1.24
CA LEU A 17 28.68 13.96 1.55
C LEU A 17 29.97 13.22 1.18
N LYS A 18 30.57 13.53 0.03
CA LYS A 18 31.89 13.01 -0.35
C LYS A 18 32.97 13.45 0.64
N THR A 19 32.95 14.72 1.05
CA THR A 19 33.91 15.25 2.04
C THR A 19 33.76 14.53 3.37
N TYR A 20 32.53 14.37 3.85
CA TYR A 20 32.20 13.65 5.08
C TYR A 20 32.79 12.23 5.07
N ILE A 21 32.63 11.49 3.97
CA ILE A 21 33.20 10.13 3.81
C ILE A 21 34.73 10.17 3.73
N ASN A 22 35.31 11.12 2.99
CA ASN A 22 36.77 11.27 2.84
C ASN A 22 37.49 11.58 4.16
N GLU A 23 36.80 12.21 5.11
CA GLU A 23 37.29 12.42 6.48
C GLU A 23 37.28 11.14 7.34
N GLY A 24 36.83 10.01 6.78
CA GLY A 24 36.77 8.72 7.45
C GLY A 24 35.48 8.50 8.25
N ASN A 25 34.48 9.37 8.10
CA ASN A 25 33.17 9.15 8.71
C ASN A 25 32.37 8.13 7.91
N ASP A 26 31.51 7.39 8.59
CA ASP A 26 30.56 6.47 7.96
C ASP A 26 29.11 6.86 8.26
N PHE A 27 28.18 6.12 7.67
CA PHE A 27 26.74 6.27 7.91
C PHE A 27 26.21 5.25 8.92
N ASN A 28 27.10 4.46 9.53
CA ASN A 28 26.72 3.36 10.39
C ASN A 28 26.32 3.88 11.77
N HIS A 29 25.27 3.32 12.35
CA HIS A 29 24.79 3.67 13.70
C HIS A 29 24.30 5.12 13.89
N ILE A 30 24.14 5.89 12.82
CA ILE A 30 23.58 7.25 12.88
C ILE A 30 22.06 7.20 12.76
N THR A 31 21.37 8.04 13.55
CA THR A 31 19.95 8.32 13.37
C THR A 31 19.78 9.79 13.01
N LEU A 32 19.28 10.05 11.82
CA LEU A 32 19.08 11.39 11.29
C LEU A 32 17.65 11.86 11.53
N VAL A 33 17.49 13.15 11.79
CA VAL A 33 16.16 13.77 11.89
C VAL A 33 15.65 14.06 10.49
N ALA A 34 14.52 13.47 10.12
CA ALA A 34 13.83 13.77 8.87
C ALA A 34 12.85 14.95 9.03
N PRO A 35 12.33 15.53 7.93
CA PRO A 35 11.40 16.66 7.99
C PRO A 35 10.08 16.37 8.73
N ASP A 36 9.67 15.10 8.78
CA ASP A 36 8.54 14.61 9.58
C ASP A 36 8.86 14.51 11.08
N ARG A 37 10.08 14.88 11.48
CA ARG A 37 10.65 14.86 12.84
C ARG A 37 10.86 13.46 13.42
N TYR A 38 10.74 12.42 12.61
CA TYR A 38 11.09 11.06 13.03
C TYR A 38 12.56 10.76 12.73
N GLY A 39 13.14 9.88 13.55
CA GLY A 39 14.48 9.35 13.32
C GLY A 39 14.49 8.41 12.12
N LYS A 40 15.49 8.56 11.25
CA LYS A 40 15.69 7.78 10.03
C LYS A 40 17.14 7.34 9.91
N LYS A 41 17.35 6.13 9.39
CA LYS A 41 18.70 5.71 8.96
C LYS A 41 19.13 6.59 7.76
N PRO A 42 20.43 6.86 7.58
CA PRO A 42 20.89 7.68 6.44
C PRO A 42 20.40 7.17 5.08
N LEU A 43 20.46 5.85 4.83
CA LEU A 43 19.95 5.25 3.60
C LEU A 43 18.43 5.42 3.43
N GLU A 44 17.67 5.31 4.52
CA GLU A 44 16.23 5.57 4.49
C GLU A 44 15.94 7.03 4.14
N LEU A 45 16.66 7.98 4.74
CA LEU A 45 16.52 9.40 4.46
C LEU A 45 16.93 9.73 3.01
N ALA A 46 17.97 9.10 2.48
CA ALA A 46 18.42 9.29 1.11
C ALA A 46 17.35 8.90 0.09
N VAL A 47 16.72 7.73 0.27
CA VAL A 47 15.60 7.29 -0.57
C VAL A 47 14.42 8.27 -0.45
N LEU A 48 14.07 8.72 0.75
CA LEU A 48 13.02 9.72 0.95
C LEU A 48 13.36 11.07 0.30
N ALA A 49 14.62 11.49 0.39
CA ALA A 49 15.16 12.71 -0.21
C ALA A 49 15.09 12.70 -1.74
N GLN A 50 15.40 11.56 -2.36
CA GLN A 50 15.31 11.37 -3.80
C GLN A 50 13.87 11.44 -4.31
N ILE A 51 12.89 10.93 -3.53
CA ILE A 51 11.49 10.91 -3.95
C ILE A 51 10.80 12.26 -3.73
N ASN A 52 11.06 12.92 -2.59
CA ASN A 52 10.23 14.05 -2.13
C ASN A 52 10.99 15.39 -2.07
N TYR A 53 12.30 15.41 -2.30
CA TYR A 53 13.14 16.58 -2.10
C TYR A 53 14.15 16.75 -3.24
N LYS A 54 15.36 17.26 -2.93
CA LYS A 54 16.44 17.50 -3.90
C LYS A 54 17.53 16.42 -3.84
N GLY A 55 17.28 15.32 -3.14
CA GLY A 55 18.18 14.17 -3.16
C GLY A 55 18.27 13.56 -4.56
N SER A 56 19.33 12.82 -4.84
CA SER A 56 19.58 12.22 -6.15
C SER A 56 19.89 10.72 -6.03
N ALA A 57 19.72 9.99 -7.14
CA ALA A 57 20.13 8.59 -7.23
C ALA A 57 21.63 8.40 -6.91
N GLU A 58 22.46 9.38 -7.26
CA GLU A 58 23.90 9.37 -6.94
C GLU A 58 24.15 9.45 -5.43
N ILE A 59 23.40 10.27 -4.71
CA ILE A 59 23.48 10.36 -3.24
C ILE A 59 22.99 9.05 -2.59
N THR A 60 21.87 8.50 -3.06
CA THR A 60 21.36 7.22 -2.54
C THR A 60 22.38 6.11 -2.73
N LYS A 61 23.00 6.03 -3.93
CA LYS A 61 24.05 5.06 -4.23
C LYS A 61 25.31 5.30 -3.39
N LEU A 62 25.76 6.54 -3.25
CA LEU A 62 26.92 6.89 -2.41
C LEU A 62 26.72 6.43 -0.97
N ILE A 63 25.54 6.71 -0.39
CA ILE A 63 25.21 6.31 0.98
C ILE A 63 25.09 4.79 1.09
N LEU A 64 24.47 4.12 0.11
CA LEU A 64 24.38 2.66 0.05
C LEU A 64 25.76 2.01 0.07
N GLU A 65 26.67 2.45 -0.81
CA GLU A 65 28.04 1.91 -0.94
C GLU A 65 28.89 2.12 0.34
N ASN A 66 28.53 3.11 1.16
CA ASN A 66 29.21 3.45 2.41
C ASN A 66 28.39 3.07 3.67
N SER A 67 27.36 2.24 3.53
CA SER A 67 26.57 1.67 4.63
C SER A 67 26.92 0.20 4.83
N ASN A 68 26.98 -0.27 6.07
CA ASN A 68 27.21 -1.68 6.37
C ASN A 68 26.01 -2.58 5.99
N ALA A 69 26.26 -3.88 5.82
CA ALA A 69 25.26 -4.85 5.38
C ALA A 69 24.05 -4.93 6.32
N GLU A 70 24.24 -4.76 7.64
CA GLU A 70 23.16 -4.78 8.62
C GLU A 70 22.19 -3.61 8.42
N SER A 71 22.71 -2.38 8.27
CA SER A 71 21.89 -1.18 8.04
C SER A 71 21.17 -1.23 6.69
N GLN A 72 21.84 -1.76 5.67
CA GLN A 72 21.21 -2.01 4.37
C GLN A 72 20.06 -3.03 4.49
N ALA A 73 20.30 -4.15 5.17
CA ALA A 73 19.30 -5.20 5.37
C ALA A 73 18.09 -4.70 6.18
N GLU A 74 18.31 -3.91 7.22
CA GLU A 74 17.26 -3.29 8.04
C GLU A 74 16.35 -2.40 7.18
N VAL A 75 16.95 -1.50 6.38
CA VAL A 75 16.19 -0.58 5.49
C VAL A 75 15.43 -1.34 4.41
N LEU A 76 16.07 -2.35 3.80
CA LEU A 76 15.44 -3.21 2.80
C LEU A 76 14.23 -3.95 3.39
N LEU A 77 14.36 -4.53 4.57
CA LEU A 77 13.27 -5.24 5.24
C LEU A 77 12.13 -4.28 5.64
N ASN A 78 12.47 -3.10 6.18
CA ASN A 78 11.48 -2.09 6.58
C ASN A 78 10.62 -1.62 5.40
N PHE A 79 11.23 -1.34 4.24
CA PHE A 79 10.48 -0.94 3.05
C PHE A 79 9.59 -2.04 2.47
N ALA A 80 9.84 -3.32 2.79
CA ALA A 80 8.98 -4.42 2.38
C ALA A 80 7.69 -4.56 3.23
N SER A 81 7.50 -3.73 4.26
CA SER A 81 6.44 -3.92 5.25
C SER A 81 5.08 -3.37 4.83
N GLU A 82 5.02 -2.36 3.96
CA GLU A 82 3.77 -1.69 3.60
C GLU A 82 3.59 -1.55 2.09
N ASP A 83 2.34 -1.61 1.64
CA ASP A 83 1.94 -1.26 0.27
C ASP A 83 2.39 0.17 -0.10
N SER A 84 2.37 1.08 0.89
CA SER A 84 2.72 2.49 0.73
C SER A 84 4.21 2.72 0.43
N TYR A 85 5.07 1.72 0.70
CA TYR A 85 6.52 1.82 0.52
C TYR A 85 7.01 1.24 -0.80
N LEU A 86 6.12 0.86 -1.72
CA LEU A 86 6.49 0.30 -3.02
C LEU A 86 7.45 1.20 -3.81
N GLU A 87 7.21 2.51 -3.83
CA GLU A 87 8.09 3.46 -4.53
C GLU A 87 9.45 3.60 -3.84
N LYS A 88 9.48 3.57 -2.51
CA LYS A 88 10.73 3.59 -1.73
C LYS A 88 11.56 2.33 -2.00
N MET A 89 10.91 1.17 -2.03
CA MET A 89 11.56 -0.09 -2.38
C MET A 89 12.11 -0.04 -3.81
N LYS A 90 11.33 0.47 -4.77
CA LYS A 90 11.78 0.58 -6.16
C LYS A 90 13.05 1.41 -6.30
N VAL A 91 13.07 2.62 -5.71
CA VAL A 91 14.28 3.48 -5.71
C VAL A 91 15.48 2.78 -5.06
N LEU A 92 15.25 2.06 -3.95
CA LEU A 92 16.31 1.35 -3.25
C LEU A 92 16.89 0.19 -4.10
N LEU A 93 16.04 -0.58 -4.78
CA LEU A 93 16.43 -1.67 -5.68
C LEU A 93 17.15 -1.15 -6.92
N GLU A 94 16.66 -0.06 -7.52
CA GLU A 94 17.32 0.63 -8.65
C GLU A 94 18.70 1.20 -8.29
N SER A 95 18.93 1.47 -6.99
CA SER A 95 20.24 1.90 -6.48
C SER A 95 21.25 0.75 -6.36
N GLY A 96 20.83 -0.50 -6.60
CA GLY A 96 21.70 -1.68 -6.64
C GLY A 96 21.90 -2.37 -5.29
N ILE A 97 21.00 -2.18 -4.31
CA ILE A 97 21.05 -2.94 -3.06
C ILE A 97 20.94 -4.44 -3.36
N PRO A 98 21.70 -5.32 -2.68
CA PRO A 98 21.49 -6.76 -2.82
C PRO A 98 20.11 -7.14 -2.28
N VAL A 99 19.22 -7.60 -3.16
CA VAL A 99 17.79 -7.85 -2.87
C VAL A 99 17.54 -8.93 -1.80
N ASP A 100 18.50 -9.84 -1.64
CA ASP A 100 18.40 -10.98 -0.72
C ASP A 100 19.11 -10.73 0.62
N LEU A 101 19.45 -9.49 0.97
CA LEU A 101 19.90 -9.18 2.32
C LEU A 101 18.84 -9.59 3.36
N ALA A 102 19.30 -10.13 4.47
CA ALA A 102 18.45 -10.59 5.56
C ALA A 102 18.77 -9.83 6.84
N TYR A 103 17.74 -9.27 7.47
CA TYR A 103 17.82 -8.64 8.77
C TYR A 103 17.08 -9.51 9.78
N ASN A 104 17.73 -9.87 10.89
CA ASN A 104 17.23 -10.88 11.85
C ASN A 104 16.75 -12.17 11.15
N ASN A 105 17.58 -12.72 10.26
CA ASN A 105 17.26 -13.91 9.46
C ASN A 105 15.97 -13.80 8.61
N GLN A 106 15.52 -12.60 8.26
CA GLN A 106 14.35 -12.41 7.41
C GLN A 106 14.67 -11.55 6.18
N THR A 107 14.24 -12.02 5.01
CA THR A 107 14.39 -11.28 3.74
C THR A 107 13.17 -10.38 3.48
N ALA A 108 13.37 -9.35 2.63
CA ALA A 108 12.26 -8.52 2.15
C ALA A 108 11.15 -9.34 1.46
N LEU A 109 11.52 -10.36 0.68
CA LEU A 109 10.54 -11.19 -0.03
C LEU A 109 9.66 -12.00 0.96
N GLN A 110 10.24 -12.53 2.04
CA GLN A 110 9.49 -13.21 3.10
C GLN A 110 8.54 -12.23 3.81
N ARG A 111 9.01 -11.02 4.13
CA ARG A 111 8.19 -9.97 4.76
C ARG A 111 7.00 -9.58 3.88
N ALA A 112 7.25 -9.25 2.61
CA ALA A 112 6.20 -8.88 1.66
C ALA A 112 5.16 -10.01 1.46
N THR A 113 5.62 -11.26 1.43
CA THR A 113 4.74 -12.43 1.34
C THR A 113 3.89 -12.63 2.59
N GLY A 114 4.50 -12.50 3.78
CA GLY A 114 3.80 -12.56 5.06
C GLY A 114 2.74 -11.47 5.21
N ASN A 115 3.04 -10.27 4.73
CA ASN A 115 2.15 -9.12 4.72
C ASN A 115 1.13 -9.15 3.56
N ARG A 116 1.15 -10.18 2.72
CA ARG A 116 0.22 -10.34 1.58
C ARG A 116 0.21 -9.11 0.67
N ASN A 117 1.41 -8.62 0.34
CA ASN A 117 1.62 -7.54 -0.60
C ASN A 117 2.17 -8.09 -1.94
N LEU A 118 1.26 -8.54 -2.81
CA LEU A 118 1.60 -9.17 -4.09
C LEU A 118 2.41 -8.25 -5.02
N LYS A 119 2.20 -6.93 -4.95
CA LYS A 119 2.96 -5.96 -5.74
C LYS A 119 4.40 -5.84 -5.27
N MET A 120 4.62 -5.81 -3.96
CA MET A 120 5.97 -5.81 -3.39
C MET A 120 6.68 -7.14 -3.66
N VAL A 121 5.98 -8.27 -3.56
CA VAL A 121 6.49 -9.59 -3.98
C VAL A 121 6.96 -9.54 -5.44
N HIS A 122 6.11 -9.11 -6.36
CA HIS A 122 6.47 -8.96 -7.76
C HIS A 122 7.70 -8.05 -7.97
N LEU A 123 7.72 -6.88 -7.34
CA LEU A 123 8.84 -5.93 -7.46
C LEU A 123 10.17 -6.56 -7.03
N LEU A 124 10.18 -7.29 -5.92
CA LEU A 124 11.38 -7.96 -5.42
C LEU A 124 11.82 -9.11 -6.34
N LEU A 125 10.87 -9.88 -6.88
CA LEU A 125 11.14 -10.97 -7.84
C LEU A 125 11.72 -10.44 -9.16
N GLU A 126 11.21 -9.33 -9.68
CA GLU A 126 11.73 -8.65 -10.87
C GLU A 126 13.19 -8.20 -10.68
N HIS A 127 13.60 -7.93 -9.43
CA HIS A 127 14.99 -7.59 -9.08
C HIS A 127 15.81 -8.80 -8.61
N GLY A 128 15.32 -10.02 -8.85
CA GLY A 128 16.08 -11.26 -8.66
C GLY A 128 16.06 -11.84 -7.26
N ALA A 129 15.11 -11.46 -6.40
CA ALA A 129 14.95 -12.09 -5.08
C ALA A 129 14.71 -13.60 -5.21
N ASP A 130 15.46 -14.42 -4.48
CA ASP A 130 15.31 -15.87 -4.50
C ASP A 130 14.08 -16.32 -3.68
N PRO A 131 13.03 -16.89 -4.29
CA PRO A 131 11.84 -17.36 -3.58
C PRO A 131 12.13 -18.48 -2.57
N ASN A 132 13.21 -19.24 -2.78
CA ASN A 132 13.61 -20.39 -1.97
C ASN A 132 14.62 -20.01 -0.88
N LYS A 133 15.05 -18.75 -0.79
CA LYS A 133 15.94 -18.31 0.28
C LYS A 133 15.27 -18.47 1.63
N SER A 134 15.81 -19.38 2.43
CA SER A 134 15.30 -19.68 3.78
C SER A 134 15.76 -18.66 4.80
N GLY A 135 14.85 -18.32 5.71
CA GLY A 135 15.09 -17.45 6.87
C GLY A 135 14.50 -18.07 8.14
N GLU A 136 14.25 -17.24 9.15
CA GLU A 136 13.67 -17.65 10.44
C GLU A 136 12.32 -18.38 10.28
N TYR A 137 11.51 -17.96 9.30
CA TYR A 137 10.15 -18.45 9.07
C TYR A 137 10.02 -19.39 7.86
N GLY A 138 11.12 -19.97 7.40
CA GLY A 138 11.19 -20.69 6.12
C GLY A 138 11.34 -19.74 4.93
N SER A 139 11.18 -20.26 3.72
CA SER A 139 11.27 -19.48 2.48
C SER A 139 9.98 -18.73 2.16
N ALA A 140 10.07 -17.69 1.32
CA ALA A 140 8.89 -16.99 0.82
C ALA A 140 7.96 -17.92 0.03
N PHE A 141 8.54 -18.86 -0.72
CA PHE A 141 7.78 -19.86 -1.47
C PHE A 141 7.00 -20.83 -0.57
N GLU A 142 7.61 -21.31 0.51
CA GLU A 142 6.90 -22.12 1.51
C GLU A 142 5.77 -21.35 2.18
N LYS A 143 6.01 -20.07 2.51
CA LYS A 143 4.97 -19.20 3.06
C LYS A 143 3.80 -19.04 2.09
N ALA A 144 4.08 -18.81 0.81
CA ALA A 144 3.07 -18.63 -0.25
C ALA A 144 2.10 -19.82 -0.36
N LYS A 145 2.60 -21.07 -0.20
CA LYS A 145 1.77 -22.29 -0.21
C LYS A 145 0.71 -22.33 0.90
N THR A 146 0.94 -21.59 1.99
CA THR A 146 -0.01 -21.49 3.11
C THR A 146 -1.08 -20.41 2.90
N ILE A 147 -0.95 -19.57 1.87
CA ILE A 147 -1.91 -18.50 1.54
C ILE A 147 -3.01 -19.09 0.64
N HIS A 148 -3.86 -19.95 1.22
CA HIS A 148 -4.87 -20.71 0.48
C HIS A 148 -5.88 -19.87 -0.33
N TYR A 149 -6.09 -18.61 0.07
CA TYR A 149 -7.09 -17.73 -0.56
C TYR A 149 -6.53 -16.86 -1.69
N GLU A 150 -5.23 -16.92 -1.98
CA GLU A 150 -4.61 -16.13 -3.05
C GLU A 150 -3.50 -16.94 -3.73
N PRO A 151 -3.84 -17.86 -4.65
CA PRO A 151 -2.87 -18.75 -5.31
C PRO A 151 -1.84 -17.98 -6.16
N ALA A 152 -2.13 -16.73 -6.53
CA ALA A 152 -1.26 -15.87 -7.31
C ALA A 152 0.16 -15.75 -6.72
N TYR A 153 0.34 -15.77 -5.39
CA TYR A 153 1.69 -15.74 -4.79
C TYR A 153 2.52 -16.95 -5.19
N GLN A 154 1.96 -18.15 -5.03
CA GLN A 154 2.67 -19.39 -5.31
C GLN A 154 2.93 -19.54 -6.81
N GLU A 155 1.91 -19.26 -7.63
CA GLU A 155 2.02 -19.36 -9.08
C GLU A 155 3.06 -18.37 -9.63
N MET A 156 3.02 -17.11 -9.19
CA MET A 156 4.00 -16.10 -9.57
C MET A 156 5.42 -16.54 -9.21
N MET A 157 5.67 -16.89 -7.95
CA MET A 157 7.00 -17.36 -7.55
C MET A 157 7.46 -18.59 -8.35
N THR A 158 6.55 -19.52 -8.66
CA THR A 158 6.85 -20.67 -9.52
C THR A 158 7.30 -20.24 -10.92
N THR A 159 6.68 -19.21 -11.50
CA THR A 159 7.11 -18.70 -12.81
C THR A 159 8.53 -18.12 -12.77
N PHE A 160 8.85 -17.32 -11.74
CA PHE A 160 10.19 -16.75 -11.56
C PHE A 160 11.24 -17.82 -11.31
N ILE A 161 10.95 -18.85 -10.49
CA ILE A 161 11.85 -20.02 -10.29
C ILE A 161 12.16 -20.69 -11.63
N ASN A 162 11.19 -20.76 -12.54
CA ASN A 162 11.35 -21.35 -13.86
C ASN A 162 11.92 -20.37 -14.92
N GLY A 163 12.43 -19.21 -14.50
CA GLY A 163 13.04 -18.21 -15.38
C GLY A 163 12.06 -17.41 -16.24
N LYS A 164 10.77 -17.36 -15.85
CA LYS A 164 9.74 -16.56 -16.53
C LYS A 164 9.25 -15.44 -15.62
N THR A 165 9.27 -14.21 -16.14
CA THR A 165 8.64 -13.06 -15.48
C THR A 165 7.13 -13.11 -15.67
N SER A 166 6.36 -12.88 -14.61
CA SER A 166 4.90 -12.80 -14.68
C SER A 166 4.37 -11.65 -13.85
N SER A 167 3.47 -10.86 -14.44
CA SER A 167 2.82 -9.77 -13.73
C SER A 167 1.77 -10.31 -12.74
N PRO A 168 1.51 -9.62 -11.61
CA PRO A 168 0.36 -9.92 -10.75
C PRO A 168 -0.96 -9.99 -11.51
N TYR A 169 -1.09 -9.20 -12.58
CA TYR A 169 -2.31 -9.16 -13.39
C TYR A 169 -2.55 -10.46 -14.16
N ASP A 170 -1.49 -11.17 -14.55
CA ASP A 170 -1.61 -12.40 -15.35
C ASP A 170 -2.31 -13.53 -14.57
N PHE A 171 -2.38 -13.42 -13.25
CA PHE A 171 -3.07 -14.36 -12.35
C PHE A 171 -4.50 -13.93 -11.97
N VAL A 172 -4.98 -12.79 -12.49
CA VAL A 172 -6.31 -12.28 -12.12
C VAL A 172 -7.41 -12.98 -12.93
N ASN A 173 -8.35 -13.62 -12.22
CA ASN A 173 -9.58 -14.13 -12.82
C ASN A 173 -10.56 -12.98 -13.13
N LYS A 174 -10.67 -12.60 -14.41
CA LYS A 174 -11.52 -11.48 -14.86
C LYS A 174 -13.00 -11.73 -14.65
N ASP A 175 -13.47 -12.96 -14.84
CA ASP A 175 -14.90 -13.30 -14.62
C ASP A 175 -15.27 -13.16 -13.16
N GLU A 176 -14.37 -13.54 -12.26
CA GLU A 176 -14.55 -13.36 -10.82
C GLU A 176 -14.57 -11.86 -10.45
N VAL A 177 -13.70 -11.04 -11.05
CA VAL A 177 -13.73 -9.57 -10.88
C VAL A 177 -15.08 -9.00 -11.33
N ILE A 178 -15.57 -9.40 -12.50
CA ILE A 178 -16.87 -8.94 -13.03
C ILE A 178 -18.00 -9.36 -12.08
N SER A 179 -18.02 -10.63 -11.66
CA SER A 179 -19.03 -11.17 -10.75
C SER A 179 -19.04 -10.42 -9.41
N GLN A 180 -17.86 -10.22 -8.81
CA GLN A 180 -17.74 -9.49 -7.55
C GLN A 180 -18.11 -8.01 -7.70
N LEU A 181 -17.76 -7.36 -8.81
CA LEU A 181 -18.16 -5.99 -9.09
C LEU A 181 -19.68 -5.85 -9.24
N LYS A 182 -20.36 -6.80 -9.91
CA LYS A 182 -21.83 -6.84 -9.99
C LYS A 182 -22.46 -6.94 -8.60
N ASN A 183 -21.95 -7.85 -7.78
CA ASN A 183 -22.41 -8.04 -6.40
C ASN A 183 -22.27 -6.76 -5.57
N TRP A 184 -21.14 -6.06 -5.72
CA TRP A 184 -20.86 -4.78 -5.08
C TRP A 184 -21.81 -3.67 -5.51
N ILE A 185 -22.02 -3.49 -6.81
CA ILE A 185 -22.93 -2.46 -7.34
C ILE A 185 -24.36 -2.74 -6.87
N TYR A 186 -24.81 -3.98 -6.87
CA TYR A 186 -26.12 -4.34 -6.35
C TYR A 186 -26.26 -4.06 -4.85
N ALA A 187 -25.26 -4.42 -4.07
CA ALA A 187 -25.27 -4.17 -2.63
C ALA A 187 -25.33 -2.67 -2.33
N LEU A 188 -24.66 -1.83 -3.13
CA LEU A 188 -24.75 -0.37 -3.07
C LEU A 188 -26.14 0.16 -3.47
N LEU A 189 -26.75 -0.37 -4.52
CA LEU A 189 -28.11 -0.02 -4.90
C LEU A 189 -29.13 -0.34 -3.79
N ASN A 190 -28.98 -1.50 -3.14
CA ASN A 190 -29.83 -1.86 -2.01
C ASN A 190 -29.57 -0.99 -0.78
N LEU A 191 -28.30 -0.68 -0.50
CA LEU A 191 -27.94 0.26 0.56
C LEU A 191 -28.65 1.61 0.33
N ALA A 192 -28.58 2.13 -0.89
CA ALA A 192 -29.22 3.39 -1.27
C ALA A 192 -30.76 3.34 -1.10
N LYS A 193 -31.41 2.27 -1.58
CA LYS A 193 -32.86 2.07 -1.44
C LYS A 193 -33.33 2.01 0.01
N ASN A 194 -32.55 1.36 0.88
CA ASN A 194 -32.91 1.13 2.27
C ASN A 194 -32.54 2.31 3.20
N ASN A 195 -31.73 3.26 2.74
CA ASN A 195 -31.21 4.36 3.56
C ASN A 195 -31.46 5.74 2.92
N LYS A 196 -32.69 5.99 2.45
CA LYS A 196 -33.08 7.26 1.78
C LYS A 196 -32.92 8.52 2.64
N ASN A 197 -32.77 8.37 3.95
CA ASN A 197 -32.58 9.45 4.91
C ASN A 197 -31.11 9.68 5.30
N GLN A 198 -30.17 8.88 4.79
CA GLN A 198 -28.75 9.04 5.04
C GLN A 198 -28.05 9.70 3.85
N THR A 199 -27.01 10.47 4.13
CA THR A 199 -26.16 11.11 3.11
C THR A 199 -24.76 10.54 3.21
N PHE A 200 -24.34 9.79 2.19
CA PHE A 200 -23.06 9.09 2.17
C PHE A 200 -21.93 10.02 1.70
N TYR A 201 -20.79 9.98 2.37
CA TYR A 201 -19.61 10.77 1.98
C TYR A 201 -18.43 9.90 1.55
N VAL A 202 -18.45 8.60 1.81
CA VAL A 202 -17.39 7.69 1.36
C VAL A 202 -17.87 6.26 1.13
N ILE A 203 -17.34 5.64 0.09
CA ILE A 203 -17.26 4.19 -0.07
C ILE A 203 -15.79 3.79 0.01
N ALA A 204 -15.45 2.83 0.85
CA ALA A 204 -14.10 2.28 0.95
C ALA A 204 -14.05 0.81 0.55
N ILE A 205 -12.96 0.46 -0.15
CA ILE A 205 -12.54 -0.93 -0.33
C ILE A 205 -11.49 -1.24 0.73
N ASP A 206 -11.85 -2.12 1.65
CA ASP A 206 -10.99 -2.59 2.73
C ASP A 206 -10.71 -4.08 2.55
N GLY A 207 -9.47 -4.41 2.17
CA GLY A 207 -9.13 -5.72 1.61
C GLY A 207 -9.95 -6.00 0.35
N MET A 208 -10.98 -6.83 0.47
CA MET A 208 -11.91 -7.21 -0.60
C MET A 208 -13.38 -6.99 -0.17
N ARG A 209 -13.62 -6.14 0.83
CA ARG A 209 -14.94 -5.80 1.36
C ARG A 209 -15.29 -4.36 1.01
N LEU A 210 -16.58 -4.10 0.84
CA LEU A 210 -17.11 -2.74 0.73
C LEU A 210 -17.61 -2.24 2.08
N ILE A 211 -17.24 -1.01 2.36
CA ILE A 211 -17.69 -0.24 3.52
C ILE A 211 -18.24 1.08 3.01
N ALA A 212 -19.34 1.57 3.58
CA ALA A 212 -19.87 2.89 3.28
C ALA A 212 -20.18 3.65 4.58
N ASN A 213 -19.88 4.94 4.60
CA ASN A 213 -20.17 5.80 5.74
C ASN A 213 -21.03 7.00 5.34
N SER A 214 -21.99 7.31 6.20
CA SER A 214 -22.89 8.46 6.10
C SER A 214 -22.58 9.51 7.15
N GLU A 215 -22.93 10.76 6.86
CA GLU A 215 -22.73 11.87 7.79
C GLU A 215 -23.46 11.66 9.12
N GLU A 216 -24.63 11.05 9.06
CA GLU A 216 -25.49 10.79 10.21
C GLU A 216 -24.79 9.83 11.19
N GLU A 217 -24.28 8.72 10.68
CA GLU A 217 -23.59 7.71 11.48
C GLU A 217 -22.24 8.21 12.01
N PHE A 218 -21.53 8.99 11.20
CA PHE A 218 -20.31 9.67 11.63
C PHE A 218 -20.58 10.60 12.82
N LYS A 219 -21.64 11.44 12.74
CA LYS A 219 -22.04 12.36 13.82
C LYS A 219 -22.42 11.61 15.09
N ILE A 220 -23.11 10.48 14.99
CA ILE A 220 -23.48 9.62 16.13
C ILE A 220 -22.22 9.05 16.80
N THR A 221 -21.31 8.48 16.00
CA THR A 221 -20.08 7.87 16.50
C THR A 221 -19.13 8.89 17.12
N LEU A 222 -18.97 10.05 16.47
CA LEU A 222 -18.17 11.16 16.99
C LEU A 222 -18.65 11.61 18.37
N LYS A 223 -19.97 11.80 18.56
CA LYS A 223 -20.53 12.16 19.88
C LYS A 223 -20.22 11.12 20.95
N LYS A 224 -20.34 9.82 20.63
CA LYS A 224 -19.98 8.72 21.54
C LYS A 224 -18.50 8.81 21.94
N TYR A 225 -17.62 9.09 20.98
CA TYR A 225 -16.17 9.15 21.19
C TYR A 225 -15.76 10.39 21.98
N GLN A 226 -16.37 11.54 21.70
CA GLN A 226 -16.20 12.78 22.48
C GLN A 226 -16.60 12.61 23.94
N ARG A 227 -17.67 11.85 24.22
CA ARG A 227 -18.07 11.53 25.60
C ARG A 227 -17.05 10.63 26.30
N LYS A 228 -16.52 9.63 25.60
CA LYS A 228 -15.56 8.66 26.16
C LYS A 228 -14.14 9.24 26.31
N PHE A 229 -13.73 10.09 25.37
CA PHE A 229 -12.38 10.64 25.25
C PHE A 229 -12.41 12.15 24.99
N PRO A 230 -12.86 12.95 25.96
CA PRO A 230 -13.18 14.35 25.75
C PRO A 230 -11.98 15.20 25.31
N ARG A 231 -10.74 14.83 25.62
CA ARG A 231 -9.55 15.60 25.18
C ARG A 231 -9.07 15.28 23.77
N LYS A 232 -9.49 14.17 23.15
CA LYS A 232 -8.92 13.65 21.88
C LYS A 232 -9.70 14.04 20.63
N TYR A 233 -10.96 14.45 20.75
CA TYR A 233 -11.87 14.66 19.61
C TYR A 233 -12.56 16.03 19.65
N ARG A 234 -11.78 17.10 19.86
CA ARG A 234 -12.32 18.46 20.05
C ARG A 234 -11.96 19.44 18.93
N LEU A 235 -10.83 19.24 18.26
CA LEU A 235 -10.36 20.18 17.25
C LEU A 235 -11.08 19.92 15.93
N GLU A 236 -11.56 20.98 15.29
CA GLU A 236 -12.33 20.86 14.05
C GLU A 236 -11.51 20.23 12.91
N GLU A 237 -10.22 20.54 12.82
CA GLU A 237 -9.31 19.96 11.83
C GLU A 237 -9.11 18.45 12.05
N GLU A 238 -8.97 18.01 13.29
CA GLU A 238 -8.91 16.58 13.63
C GLU A 238 -10.22 15.88 13.29
N ILE A 239 -11.37 16.51 13.56
CA ILE A 239 -12.68 15.94 13.21
C ILE A 239 -12.85 15.82 11.69
N LYS A 240 -12.39 16.82 10.93
CA LYS A 240 -12.40 16.77 9.46
C LYS A 240 -11.52 15.65 8.92
N SER A 241 -10.33 15.43 9.48
CA SER A 241 -9.46 14.33 9.05
C SER A 241 -10.05 12.95 9.37
N LEU A 242 -10.81 12.84 10.48
CA LEU A 242 -11.54 11.63 10.85
C LEU A 242 -12.69 11.30 9.91
N LYS A 243 -13.30 12.28 9.24
CA LYS A 243 -14.43 12.06 8.32
C LYS A 243 -14.08 10.95 7.32
N PHE A 244 -12.95 11.03 6.62
CA PHE A 244 -12.57 10.02 5.62
C PHE A 244 -11.83 8.81 6.21
N ASN A 245 -11.68 8.73 7.53
CA ASN A 245 -11.11 7.56 8.18
C ASN A 245 -12.19 6.47 8.28
N THR A 246 -12.21 5.58 7.29
CA THR A 246 -13.18 4.47 7.22
C THR A 246 -12.90 3.33 8.20
N GLY A 247 -12.11 3.58 9.25
CA GLY A 247 -11.90 2.69 10.41
C GLY A 247 -12.94 2.91 11.52
N ASP A 248 -12.49 3.31 12.71
CA ASP A 248 -13.27 3.40 13.96
C ASP A 248 -14.56 4.26 13.92
N PHE A 249 -14.78 5.04 12.86
CA PHE A 249 -15.91 5.96 12.72
C PHE A 249 -17.00 5.36 11.82
N SER A 250 -17.82 4.49 12.43
CA SER A 250 -19.07 3.84 11.97
C SER A 250 -18.99 2.90 10.76
N PHE A 251 -19.37 1.64 10.99
CA PHE A 251 -19.36 0.50 10.07
C PHE A 251 -20.78 0.16 9.58
N HIS A 252 -21.03 0.30 8.28
CA HIS A 252 -21.96 -0.60 7.59
C HIS A 252 -21.10 -1.47 6.67
N GLU A 253 -20.67 -2.64 7.15
CA GLU A 253 -20.20 -3.67 6.22
C GLU A 253 -21.39 -3.95 5.28
N ILE A 254 -21.20 -3.65 4.01
CA ILE A 254 -22.30 -3.78 3.05
C ILE A 254 -22.53 -5.28 2.86
N GLN A 255 -23.62 -5.79 3.41
CA GLN A 255 -23.96 -7.20 3.25
C GLN A 255 -24.28 -7.47 1.78
N ILE A 256 -23.48 -8.35 1.19
CA ILE A 256 -23.70 -8.85 -0.16
C ILE A 256 -24.65 -10.04 -0.05
N GLN A 257 -25.94 -9.82 -0.27
CA GLN A 257 -26.89 -10.92 -0.46
C GLN A 257 -26.75 -11.43 -1.90
N THR A 258 -26.34 -12.68 -2.05
CA THR A 258 -26.06 -13.32 -3.35
C THR A 258 -27.29 -13.93 -4.02
N ASP A 259 -28.41 -14.03 -3.30
CA ASP A 259 -29.59 -14.75 -3.77
C ASP A 259 -30.44 -13.85 -4.68
N ASN A 260 -30.73 -14.33 -5.89
CA ASN A 260 -31.57 -13.68 -6.91
C ASN A 260 -31.03 -12.39 -7.54
N LEU A 261 -29.73 -12.33 -7.83
CA LEU A 261 -29.12 -11.27 -8.64
C LEU A 261 -29.42 -11.42 -10.14
N ASN A 262 -30.70 -11.35 -10.53
CA ASN A 262 -31.07 -11.26 -11.94
C ASN A 262 -31.20 -9.77 -12.33
N THR A 263 -30.06 -9.09 -12.42
CA THR A 263 -30.01 -7.72 -12.96
C THR A 263 -29.05 -7.69 -14.12
N ASN A 264 -29.59 -7.34 -15.29
CA ASN A 264 -28.80 -7.07 -16.48
C ASN A 264 -28.12 -5.70 -16.27
N LEU A 265 -27.05 -5.67 -15.48
CA LEU A 265 -26.22 -4.48 -15.29
C LEU A 265 -25.33 -4.32 -16.52
N ASP A 266 -25.54 -3.24 -17.26
CA ASP A 266 -24.64 -2.82 -18.33
C ASP A 266 -23.40 -2.17 -17.70
N LEU A 267 -22.35 -2.98 -17.52
CA LEU A 267 -21.10 -2.52 -16.93
C LEU A 267 -20.16 -2.05 -18.02
N ASP A 268 -19.55 -0.88 -17.82
CA ASP A 268 -18.36 -0.50 -18.56
C ASP A 268 -17.17 -1.34 -18.07
N LEU A 269 -16.70 -2.25 -18.94
CA LEU A 269 -15.62 -3.19 -18.67
C LEU A 269 -14.24 -2.71 -19.18
N SER A 270 -14.11 -1.45 -19.64
CA SER A 270 -12.84 -0.95 -20.20
C SER A 270 -11.69 -0.97 -19.17
N PHE A 271 -12.00 -1.03 -17.87
CA PHE A 271 -11.00 -1.15 -16.80
C PHE A 271 -10.23 -2.50 -16.83
N LEU A 272 -10.77 -3.52 -17.50
CA LEU A 272 -10.14 -4.83 -17.64
C LEU A 272 -9.11 -4.90 -18.77
N GLU A 273 -8.96 -3.85 -19.59
CA GLU A 273 -7.95 -3.82 -20.64
C GLU A 273 -6.55 -3.79 -20.04
N LYS A 274 -5.65 -4.67 -20.53
CA LYS A 274 -4.26 -4.76 -20.04
C LYS A 274 -3.48 -3.51 -20.47
N ARG A 275 -2.71 -2.93 -19.55
CA ARG A 275 -1.89 -1.74 -19.79
C ARG A 275 -0.43 -2.11 -20.02
N GLU A 276 0.36 -1.14 -20.46
CA GLU A 276 1.83 -1.25 -20.42
C GLU A 276 2.32 -1.26 -18.96
N ASN A 277 3.36 -2.05 -18.67
CA ASN A 277 3.90 -2.24 -17.31
C ASN A 277 2.82 -2.66 -16.30
N GLU A 278 1.91 -3.50 -16.76
CA GLU A 278 0.78 -3.97 -15.99
C GLU A 278 1.24 -4.59 -14.67
N ASN A 279 0.68 -4.12 -13.55
CA ASN A 279 0.93 -4.67 -12.22
C ASN A 279 -0.33 -4.69 -11.35
N ARG A 280 -1.51 -4.39 -11.92
CA ARG A 280 -2.76 -4.31 -11.17
C ARG A 280 -3.14 -5.68 -10.65
N ILE A 281 -3.53 -5.71 -9.38
CA ILE A 281 -4.09 -6.90 -8.73
C ILE A 281 -5.63 -6.87 -8.81
N LYS A 282 -6.27 -7.97 -8.43
CA LYS A 282 -7.75 -8.08 -8.36
C LYS A 282 -8.40 -6.89 -7.64
N LYS A 283 -7.85 -6.48 -6.49
CA LYS A 283 -8.31 -5.32 -5.70
C LYS A 283 -8.24 -4.00 -6.48
N ASP A 284 -7.23 -3.80 -7.32
CA ASP A 284 -7.12 -2.60 -8.15
C ASP A 284 -8.19 -2.58 -9.24
N LEU A 285 -8.39 -3.71 -9.93
CA LEU A 285 -9.41 -3.82 -10.98
C LEU A 285 -10.81 -3.60 -10.42
N LEU A 286 -11.11 -4.12 -9.22
CA LEU A 286 -12.37 -3.86 -8.54
C LEU A 286 -12.56 -2.38 -8.19
N PHE A 287 -11.50 -1.71 -7.70
CA PHE A 287 -11.53 -0.28 -7.42
C PHE A 287 -11.76 0.56 -8.68
N GLU A 288 -11.00 0.29 -9.74
CA GLU A 288 -11.13 0.98 -11.02
C GLU A 288 -12.50 0.71 -11.65
N GLY A 289 -12.98 -0.53 -11.61
CA GLY A 289 -14.31 -0.90 -12.10
C GLY A 289 -15.43 -0.19 -11.34
N LEU A 290 -15.31 -0.05 -10.02
CA LEU A 290 -16.28 0.69 -9.20
C LEU A 290 -16.27 2.19 -9.54
N LEU A 291 -15.09 2.80 -9.74
CA LEU A 291 -14.97 4.19 -10.17
C LEU A 291 -15.58 4.41 -11.57
N LYS A 292 -15.29 3.50 -12.50
CA LYS A 292 -15.77 3.56 -13.89
C LYS A 292 -17.29 3.48 -13.96
N ASN A 293 -17.88 2.64 -13.10
CA ASN A 293 -19.31 2.38 -13.04
C ASN A 293 -20.03 3.19 -11.93
N LYS A 294 -19.42 4.25 -11.40
CA LYS A 294 -19.95 4.98 -10.22
C LYS A 294 -21.38 5.47 -10.40
N ALA A 295 -21.70 5.93 -11.60
CA ALA A 295 -22.99 6.54 -11.92
C ALA A 295 -24.16 5.57 -11.70
N LEU A 296 -23.93 4.26 -11.84
CA LEU A 296 -24.96 3.23 -11.71
C LEU A 296 -25.57 3.18 -10.31
N PHE A 297 -24.82 3.51 -9.27
CA PHE A 297 -25.31 3.48 -7.89
C PHE A 297 -25.42 4.87 -7.27
N THR A 298 -24.62 5.85 -7.69
CA THR A 298 -24.73 7.21 -7.15
C THR A 298 -25.99 7.94 -7.61
N SER A 299 -26.63 7.52 -8.70
CA SER A 299 -27.92 8.08 -9.12
C SER A 299 -29.06 7.80 -8.13
N GLU A 300 -28.96 6.71 -7.37
CA GLU A 300 -29.96 6.27 -6.40
C GLU A 300 -29.58 6.65 -4.95
N MET A 301 -28.34 7.12 -4.73
CA MET A 301 -27.76 7.32 -3.41
C MET A 301 -27.57 8.81 -3.11
N ASN A 302 -28.06 9.27 -1.97
CA ASN A 302 -27.74 10.62 -1.50
C ASN A 302 -26.26 10.69 -1.14
N THR A 303 -25.54 11.61 -1.78
CA THR A 303 -24.11 11.81 -1.59
C THR A 303 -23.81 13.25 -1.21
N THR A 304 -22.73 13.45 -0.45
CA THR A 304 -22.21 14.80 -0.19
C THR A 304 -21.44 15.33 -1.42
N ASP A 305 -21.28 16.65 -1.52
CA ASP A 305 -20.50 17.28 -2.59
C ASP A 305 -19.04 16.79 -2.63
N ASP A 306 -18.51 16.39 -1.47
CA ASP A 306 -17.15 15.87 -1.30
C ASP A 306 -17.08 14.33 -1.27
N PHE A 307 -18.10 13.64 -1.80
CA PHE A 307 -18.17 12.19 -1.84
C PHE A 307 -16.97 11.54 -2.54
N LYS A 308 -16.41 10.48 -1.93
CA LYS A 308 -15.24 9.77 -2.47
C LYS A 308 -15.41 8.26 -2.46
N ILE A 309 -14.78 7.61 -3.43
CA ILE A 309 -14.50 6.18 -3.39
C ILE A 309 -13.02 6.03 -3.12
N ILE A 310 -12.67 5.33 -2.05
CA ILE A 310 -11.28 5.17 -1.62
C ILE A 310 -10.91 3.70 -1.52
N LYS A 311 -9.62 3.43 -1.69
CA LYS A 311 -9.02 2.12 -1.44
C LYS A 311 -8.13 2.25 -0.22
N LYS A 312 -8.44 1.52 0.86
CA LYS A 312 -7.56 1.51 2.03
C LYS A 312 -6.29 0.74 1.71
N GLY A 313 -5.16 1.39 1.93
CA GLY A 313 -3.88 0.71 2.12
C GLY A 313 -3.89 0.04 3.48
N HIS A 314 -3.51 -1.23 3.54
CA HIS A 314 -3.32 -1.92 4.81
C HIS A 314 -1.94 -1.58 5.34
N VAL A 315 -1.88 -1.27 6.64
CA VAL A 315 -0.63 -1.36 7.41
C VAL A 315 -0.69 -2.76 8.04
N TYR A 316 0.11 -3.68 7.50
CA TYR A 316 0.12 -5.09 7.88
C TYR A 316 1.09 -5.33 9.04
#